data_AF-A0AB39CFR5-F1
#
_entry.id   AF-A0AB39CFR5-F1
#
_cell.length_a   1.000
_cell.length_b   1.000
_cell.length_c   1.000
_cell.angle_alpha   90.00
_cell.angle_beta   90.00
_cell.angle_gamma   90.00
#
_symmetry.space_group_name_H-M   'P 1'
#
loop_
_entity.id
_entity.type
_entity.pdbx_description
1 polymer ?
#
loop_
_entity_poly.entity_id
_entity_poly.type
_entity_poly.pdbx_seq_one_letter_code
_entity_poly.pdbx_strand_id
1 'polypeptide(L)'
;MHQRFVHQAGFAVMCLSITAVSFAQPSLPDREPGLWEVTLKQGSSMAAMLEGMQETLAQMPEAQRKQMEQMMAQSGASFTQPNVLRQCLTAEAAKGEFKPTVDDAGMQCSEVDWHGSRTEGRYSMNCTNADGEWKIDGRIWDATSKSYKSEMTLHGVVDNQPVSIEMSQAARWVGADCQGIQPLQ
;
A
#
# COMPACT_ATOMS: atom_id res chain seq x y z
N MET A 1 63.07 -22.20 55.72
CA MET A 1 62.49 -23.04 54.64
C MET A 1 61.08 -23.40 55.08
N HIS A 2 59.95 -23.07 54.45
CA HIS A 2 59.62 -22.58 53.11
C HIS A 2 58.48 -21.55 53.20
N GLN A 3 58.58 -20.47 52.44
CA GLN A 3 57.48 -19.54 52.14
C GLN A 3 56.50 -20.24 51.17
N ARG A 4 55.19 -20.14 51.43
CA ARG A 4 54.14 -20.39 50.44
C ARG A 4 53.45 -19.08 50.12
N PHE A 5 53.85 -18.46 49.01
CA PHE A 5 53.14 -17.37 48.38
C PHE A 5 51.87 -17.93 47.73
N VAL A 6 50.69 -17.48 48.19
CA VAL A 6 49.44 -17.64 47.45
C VAL A 6 49.08 -16.26 46.92
N HIS A 7 49.25 -16.07 45.62
CA HIS A 7 48.84 -14.86 44.92
C HIS A 7 47.31 -14.82 44.84
N GLN A 8 46.72 -13.77 45.40
CA GLN A 8 45.30 -13.46 45.30
C GLN A 8 45.07 -12.74 43.96
N ALA A 9 44.71 -13.51 42.93
CA ALA A 9 44.32 -12.96 41.64
C ALA A 9 42.88 -12.41 41.74
N GLY A 10 42.75 -11.08 41.85
CA GLY A 10 41.47 -10.40 41.74
C GLY A 10 40.95 -10.45 40.30
N PHE A 11 39.95 -11.29 40.06
CA PHE A 11 39.20 -11.27 38.80
C PHE A 11 38.30 -10.03 38.77
N ALA A 12 38.66 -9.05 37.94
CA ALA A 12 37.78 -7.96 37.57
C ALA A 12 36.69 -8.50 36.63
N VAL A 13 35.48 -8.71 37.16
CA VAL A 13 34.29 -9.01 36.34
C VAL A 13 33.86 -7.73 35.64
N MET A 14 34.28 -7.57 34.40
CA MET A 14 33.83 -6.50 33.52
C MET A 14 32.45 -6.88 32.97
N CYS A 15 31.38 -6.31 33.53
CA CYS A 15 30.03 -6.44 33.01
C CYS A 15 29.93 -5.80 31.62
N LEU A 16 30.03 -6.60 30.55
CA LEU A 16 29.58 -6.21 29.22
C LEU A 16 28.05 -6.07 29.27
N SER A 17 27.56 -4.85 29.41
CA SER A 17 26.16 -4.51 29.16
C SER A 17 25.87 -4.70 27.66
N ILE A 18 25.26 -5.84 27.31
CA ILE A 18 24.70 -6.10 25.99
C ILE A 18 23.52 -5.14 25.81
N THR A 19 23.75 -4.00 25.16
CA THR A 19 22.66 -3.17 24.64
C THR A 19 21.96 -3.97 23.54
N ALA A 20 20.74 -4.43 23.82
CA ALA A 20 19.88 -5.00 22.81
C ALA A 20 19.62 -3.96 21.72
N VAL A 21 20.25 -4.12 20.56
CA VAL A 21 19.93 -3.35 19.36
C VAL A 21 18.61 -3.93 18.85
N SER A 22 17.51 -3.22 19.07
CA SER A 22 16.24 -3.55 18.41
C SER A 22 16.41 -3.31 16.92
N PHE A 23 16.62 -4.37 16.15
CA PHE A 23 16.54 -4.33 14.70
C PHE A 23 15.05 -4.20 14.33
N ALA A 24 14.61 -2.99 14.00
CA ALA A 24 13.33 -2.80 13.33
C ALA A 24 13.35 -3.63 12.03
N GLN A 25 12.32 -4.44 11.81
CA GLN A 25 12.20 -5.21 10.57
C GLN A 25 12.18 -4.24 9.38
N PRO A 26 12.87 -4.55 8.28
CA PRO A 26 12.92 -3.66 7.13
C PRO A 26 11.52 -3.53 6.50
N SER A 27 10.90 -2.38 6.68
CA SER A 27 9.70 -1.95 5.96
C SER A 27 10.07 -1.26 4.65
N LEU A 28 9.11 -1.18 3.72
CA LEU A 28 9.26 -0.42 2.48
C LEU A 28 9.48 1.08 2.78
N PRO A 29 10.09 1.87 1.87
CA PRO A 29 10.27 3.30 2.04
C PRO A 29 8.94 4.04 2.04
N ASP A 30 8.86 5.12 2.82
CA ASP A 30 7.76 6.07 2.72
C ASP A 30 7.65 6.61 1.29
N ARG A 31 6.42 6.81 0.84
CA ARG A 31 6.13 7.41 -0.46
C ARG A 31 6.33 8.92 -0.39
N GLU A 32 6.63 9.54 -1.52
CA GLU A 32 6.56 10.99 -1.64
C GLU A 32 5.11 11.48 -1.56
N PRO A 33 4.81 12.56 -0.81
CA PRO A 33 3.52 13.22 -0.87
C PRO A 33 3.29 13.89 -2.24
N GLY A 34 2.02 14.08 -2.60
CA GLY A 34 1.62 14.72 -3.86
C GLY A 34 1.05 13.75 -4.87
N LEU A 35 1.18 14.09 -6.15
CA LEU A 35 0.52 13.42 -7.27
C LEU A 35 1.23 12.14 -7.66
N TRP A 36 0.45 11.07 -7.77
CA TRP A 36 0.86 9.76 -8.25
C TRP A 36 0.03 9.34 -9.46
N GLU A 37 0.66 8.61 -10.38
CA GLU A 37 -0.02 7.86 -11.43
C GLU A 37 0.06 6.37 -11.12
N VAL A 38 -1.08 5.70 -11.22
CA VAL A 38 -1.26 4.26 -11.06
C VAL A 38 -1.71 3.70 -12.41
N THR A 39 -0.87 2.84 -12.98
CA THR A 39 -1.11 2.18 -14.25
C THR A 39 -1.55 0.74 -13.99
N LEU A 40 -2.78 0.42 -14.36
CA LEU A 40 -3.32 -0.93 -14.30
C LEU A 40 -2.77 -1.77 -15.46
N LYS A 41 -2.51 -3.05 -15.18
CA LYS A 41 -2.17 -4.03 -16.21
C LYS A 41 -3.36 -4.22 -17.15
N GLN A 42 -3.11 -4.10 -18.45
CA GLN A 42 -4.12 -4.32 -19.49
C GLN A 42 -4.70 -5.74 -19.40
N GLY A 43 -5.98 -5.86 -19.69
CA GLY A 43 -6.71 -7.13 -19.62
C GLY A 43 -7.09 -7.58 -18.21
N SER A 44 -6.75 -6.83 -17.16
CA SER A 44 -7.34 -7.05 -15.83
C SER A 44 -8.81 -6.59 -15.82
N SER A 45 -9.63 -7.23 -14.98
CA SER A 45 -11.05 -6.83 -14.81
C SER A 45 -11.19 -5.37 -14.39
N MET A 46 -10.27 -4.87 -13.55
CA MET A 46 -10.23 -3.46 -13.15
C MET A 46 -9.87 -2.54 -14.32
N ALA A 47 -8.91 -2.92 -15.17
CA ALA A 47 -8.58 -2.12 -16.36
C ALA A 47 -9.77 -2.06 -17.34
N ALA A 48 -10.49 -3.17 -17.54
CA ALA A 48 -11.69 -3.20 -18.38
C ALA A 48 -12.83 -2.34 -17.81
N MET A 49 -13.01 -2.34 -16.49
CA MET A 49 -13.96 -1.45 -15.81
C MET A 49 -13.58 0.03 -16.03
N LEU A 50 -12.30 0.36 -15.90
CA LEU A 50 -11.79 1.72 -16.08
C LEU A 50 -12.00 2.22 -17.52
N GLU A 51 -11.72 1.34 -18.48
CA GLU A 51 -11.96 1.59 -19.91
C GLU A 51 -13.43 1.86 -20.20
N GLY A 52 -14.35 1.02 -19.72
CA GLY A 52 -15.79 1.22 -19.91
C GLY A 52 -16.32 2.51 -19.26
N MET A 53 -15.76 2.91 -18.12
CA MET A 53 -16.09 4.21 -17.50
C MET A 53 -15.57 5.38 -18.33
N GLN A 54 -14.37 5.27 -18.91
CA GLN A 54 -13.83 6.31 -19.77
C GLN A 54 -14.64 6.43 -21.07
N GLU A 55 -15.04 5.33 -21.68
CA GLU A 55 -15.94 5.34 -22.84
C GLU A 55 -17.26 6.02 -22.52
N THR A 56 -17.84 5.71 -21.35
CA THR A 56 -19.07 6.36 -20.88
C THR A 56 -18.88 7.87 -20.72
N LEU A 57 -17.78 8.30 -20.08
CA LEU A 57 -17.41 9.71 -19.92
C LEU A 57 -17.26 10.42 -21.28
N ALA A 58 -16.63 9.76 -22.25
CA ALA A 58 -16.40 10.32 -23.58
C ALA A 58 -17.71 10.52 -24.38
N GLN A 59 -18.76 9.75 -24.07
CA GLN A 59 -20.08 9.85 -24.69
C GLN A 59 -20.97 10.92 -24.03
N MET A 60 -20.58 11.48 -22.87
CA MET A 60 -21.37 12.49 -22.18
C MET A 60 -21.24 13.88 -22.81
N PRO A 61 -22.29 14.71 -22.77
CA PRO A 61 -22.20 16.14 -23.07
C PRO A 61 -21.14 16.83 -22.21
N GLU A 62 -20.43 17.82 -22.76
CA GLU A 62 -19.26 18.44 -22.11
C GLU A 62 -19.54 18.94 -20.68
N ALA A 63 -20.70 19.56 -20.46
CA ALA A 63 -21.08 20.07 -19.14
C ALA A 63 -21.24 18.93 -18.11
N GLN A 64 -21.90 17.82 -18.49
CA GLN A 64 -22.06 16.65 -17.62
C GLN A 64 -20.74 15.94 -17.37
N ARG A 65 -19.92 15.76 -18.41
CA ARG A 65 -18.58 15.17 -18.28
C ARG A 65 -17.72 15.96 -17.28
N LYS A 66 -17.69 17.29 -17.42
CA LYS A 66 -16.94 18.17 -16.50
C LYS A 66 -17.43 18.10 -15.06
N GLN A 67 -18.75 18.04 -14.86
CA GLN A 67 -19.32 17.88 -13.52
C GLN A 67 -18.89 16.55 -12.88
N MET A 68 -18.90 15.46 -13.66
CA MET A 68 -18.48 14.14 -13.17
C MET A 68 -16.96 14.11 -12.88
N GLU A 69 -16.13 14.67 -13.77
CA GLU A 69 -14.69 14.80 -13.56
C GLU A 69 -14.34 15.62 -12.31
N GLN A 70 -15.11 16.68 -12.03
CA GLN A 70 -14.95 17.47 -10.81
C GLN A 70 -15.31 16.68 -9.55
N MET A 71 -16.42 15.95 -9.58
CA MET A 71 -16.84 15.09 -8.46
C MET A 71 -15.79 14.02 -8.17
N MET A 72 -15.25 13.42 -9.22
CA MET A 72 -14.15 12.47 -9.13
C MET A 72 -12.88 13.06 -8.50
N ALA A 73 -12.49 14.24 -8.96
CA ALA A 73 -11.33 14.95 -8.42
C ALA A 73 -11.51 15.27 -6.92
N GLN A 74 -12.73 15.58 -6.49
CA GLN A 74 -13.07 15.78 -5.07
C GLN A 74 -12.99 14.47 -4.25
N SER A 75 -13.27 13.32 -4.87
CA SER A 75 -13.02 11.99 -4.29
C SER A 75 -11.56 11.56 -4.35
N GLY A 76 -10.65 12.44 -4.80
CA GLY A 76 -9.21 12.21 -4.84
C GLY A 76 -8.69 11.38 -6.01
N ALA A 77 -9.49 11.25 -7.06
CA ALA A 77 -9.18 10.45 -8.24
C ALA A 77 -9.37 11.23 -9.55
N SER A 78 -8.57 10.93 -10.57
CA SER A 78 -8.77 11.42 -11.94
C SER A 78 -8.25 10.42 -12.96
N PHE A 79 -8.89 10.31 -14.12
CA PHE A 79 -8.42 9.46 -15.22
C PHE A 79 -7.68 10.27 -16.26
N THR A 80 -6.53 9.78 -16.69
CA THR A 80 -5.78 10.40 -17.79
C THR A 80 -5.75 9.55 -19.04
N GLN A 81 -5.85 8.22 -18.88
CA GLN A 81 -5.85 7.22 -19.95
C GLN A 81 -6.70 6.01 -19.51
N PRO A 82 -7.10 5.11 -20.43
CA PRO A 82 -8.01 3.99 -20.12
C PRO A 82 -7.55 3.09 -18.97
N ASN A 83 -6.25 3.03 -18.72
CA ASN A 83 -5.63 2.21 -17.68
C ASN A 83 -4.79 3.02 -16.68
N VAL A 84 -4.90 4.36 -16.67
CA VAL A 84 -4.10 5.24 -15.79
C VAL A 84 -5.00 6.10 -14.93
N LEU A 85 -4.90 5.87 -13.62
CA LEU A 85 -5.50 6.68 -12.57
C LEU A 85 -4.46 7.64 -11.98
N ARG A 86 -4.89 8.85 -11.64
CA ARG A 86 -4.15 9.78 -10.80
C ARG A 86 -4.79 9.89 -9.44
N GLN A 87 -3.93 9.92 -8.42
CA GLN A 87 -4.32 10.14 -7.03
C GLN A 87 -3.33 11.09 -6.35
N CYS A 88 -3.83 11.93 -5.45
CA CYS A 88 -3.01 12.84 -4.66
C CYS A 88 -2.90 12.30 -3.23
N LEU A 89 -1.69 12.16 -2.71
CA LEU A 89 -1.44 11.70 -1.34
C LEU A 89 -1.12 12.88 -0.42
N THR A 90 -1.77 12.93 0.75
CA THR A 90 -1.30 13.76 1.86
C THR A 90 0.06 13.24 2.38
N ALA A 91 0.76 14.06 3.17
CA ALA A 91 1.97 13.61 3.86
C ALA A 91 1.70 12.48 4.88
N GLU A 92 0.47 12.34 5.35
CA GLU A 92 0.07 11.27 6.26
C GLU A 92 -0.16 9.98 5.46
N ALA A 93 -1.00 10.02 4.43
CA ALA A 93 -1.21 8.90 3.50
C ALA A 93 0.11 8.41 2.86
N ALA A 94 1.07 9.30 2.61
CA ALA A 94 2.36 8.95 2.01
C ALA A 94 3.30 8.21 2.97
N LYS A 95 3.20 8.48 4.29
CA LYS A 95 3.94 7.78 5.35
C LYS A 95 3.36 6.41 5.70
N GLY A 96 2.15 6.13 5.25
CA GLY A 96 1.57 4.80 5.39
C GLY A 96 2.42 3.77 4.67
N GLU A 97 2.64 2.62 5.32
CA GLU A 97 3.12 1.42 4.64
C GLU A 97 2.24 1.18 3.41
N PHE A 98 2.73 0.48 2.38
CA PHE A 98 1.96 0.19 1.17
C PHE A 98 0.77 -0.77 1.39
N LYS A 99 0.26 -0.83 2.63
CA LYS A 99 -0.92 -1.56 3.03
C LYS A 99 -2.12 -1.02 2.25
N PRO A 100 -2.97 -1.91 1.72
CA PRO A 100 -4.28 -1.50 1.25
C PRO A 100 -5.03 -0.83 2.41
N THR A 101 -5.48 0.40 2.21
CA THR A 101 -6.47 1.02 3.08
C THR A 101 -7.84 0.55 2.63
N VAL A 102 -8.53 -0.21 3.48
CA VAL A 102 -9.94 -0.55 3.27
C VAL A 102 -10.76 0.56 3.91
N ASP A 103 -11.33 1.43 3.07
CA ASP A 103 -12.17 2.55 3.50
C ASP A 103 -13.65 2.17 3.35
N ASP A 104 -14.08 1.19 4.14
CA ASP A 104 -15.48 0.77 4.26
C ASP A 104 -15.84 0.64 5.74
N ALA A 105 -16.76 1.50 6.22
CA ALA A 105 -17.20 1.55 7.61
C ALA A 105 -17.87 0.25 8.11
N GLY A 106 -18.33 -0.61 7.20
CA GLY A 106 -18.91 -1.92 7.51
C GLY A 106 -17.89 -3.07 7.51
N MET A 107 -16.65 -2.83 7.07
CA MET A 107 -15.64 -3.86 6.89
C MET A 107 -14.64 -3.88 8.05
N GLN A 108 -14.59 -5.01 8.75
CA GLN A 108 -13.65 -5.25 9.84
C GLN A 108 -12.48 -6.06 9.31
N CYS A 109 -11.27 -5.51 9.35
CA CYS A 109 -10.08 -6.19 8.88
C CYS A 109 -9.12 -6.54 10.01
N SER A 110 -8.46 -7.68 9.90
CA SER A 110 -7.33 -8.05 10.74
C SER A 110 -6.18 -7.07 10.53
N GLU A 111 -5.23 -7.08 11.47
CA GLU A 111 -3.92 -6.50 11.20
C GLU A 111 -3.33 -7.13 9.93
N VAL A 112 -2.56 -6.33 9.19
CA VAL A 112 -1.88 -6.80 7.99
C VAL A 112 -0.65 -7.60 8.41
N ASP A 113 -0.60 -8.86 8.00
CA ASP A 113 0.57 -9.71 8.13
C ASP A 113 1.56 -9.38 7.01
N TRP A 114 2.68 -8.73 7.34
CA TRP A 114 3.68 -8.24 6.38
C TRP A 114 4.99 -9.02 6.50
N HIS A 115 5.49 -9.50 5.36
CA HIS A 115 6.80 -10.16 5.26
C HIS A 115 7.59 -9.58 4.10
N GLY A 116 8.70 -8.89 4.37
CA GLY A 116 9.44 -8.23 3.31
C GLY A 116 10.74 -7.55 3.72
N SER A 117 11.17 -6.68 2.83
CA SER A 117 12.39 -5.89 2.88
C SER A 117 12.08 -4.43 2.53
N ARG A 118 13.13 -3.62 2.32
CA ARG A 118 12.99 -2.23 1.88
C ARG A 118 12.53 -2.06 0.43
N THR A 119 12.60 -3.08 -0.41
CA THR A 119 12.30 -2.93 -1.86
C THR A 119 11.19 -3.86 -2.34
N GLU A 120 10.86 -4.88 -1.56
CA GLU A 120 9.78 -5.82 -1.87
C GLU A 120 9.21 -6.45 -0.61
N GLY A 121 8.00 -6.98 -0.71
CA GLY A 121 7.40 -7.79 0.35
C GLY A 121 6.06 -8.37 -0.09
N ARG A 122 5.49 -9.19 0.78
CA ARG A 122 4.16 -9.77 0.65
C ARG A 122 3.34 -9.41 1.87
N TYR A 123 2.04 -9.31 1.65
CA TYR A 123 1.10 -9.08 2.73
C TYR A 123 -0.13 -9.96 2.61
N SER A 124 -0.76 -10.23 3.75
CA SER A 124 -2.07 -10.87 3.83
C SER A 124 -2.91 -10.20 4.90
N MET A 125 -4.21 -10.09 4.68
CA MET A 125 -5.18 -9.64 5.68
C MET A 125 -6.53 -10.29 5.41
N ASN A 126 -7.29 -10.54 6.48
CA ASN A 126 -8.66 -11.03 6.38
C ASN A 126 -9.60 -9.91 6.77
N CYS A 127 -10.64 -9.72 5.99
CA CYS A 127 -11.68 -8.73 6.24
C CYS A 127 -13.04 -9.43 6.28
N THR A 128 -13.96 -8.92 7.09
CA THR A 128 -15.32 -9.44 7.18
C THR A 128 -16.31 -8.29 7.19
N ASN A 129 -17.46 -8.49 6.55
CA ASN A 129 -18.60 -7.57 6.64
C ASN A 129 -19.91 -8.39 6.72
N ALA A 130 -21.06 -7.72 6.61
CA ALA A 130 -22.36 -8.39 6.64
C ALA A 130 -22.58 -9.37 5.47
N ASP A 131 -21.88 -9.16 4.36
CA ASP A 131 -22.06 -9.90 3.10
C ASP A 131 -21.12 -11.11 2.98
N GLY A 132 -20.04 -11.17 3.77
CA GLY A 132 -19.16 -12.34 3.80
C GLY A 132 -17.75 -12.09 4.36
N GLU A 133 -16.93 -13.13 4.23
CA GLU A 133 -15.51 -13.10 4.55
C GLU A 133 -14.69 -12.86 3.29
N TRP A 134 -13.61 -12.10 3.46
CA TRP A 134 -12.70 -11.68 2.42
C TRP A 134 -11.26 -11.93 2.87
N LYS A 135 -10.43 -12.44 1.96
CA LYS A 135 -8.99 -12.55 2.14
C LYS A 135 -8.29 -11.74 1.07
N ILE A 136 -7.40 -10.86 1.50
CA ILE A 136 -6.57 -10.05 0.63
C ILE A 136 -5.15 -10.59 0.74
N ASP A 137 -4.59 -11.02 -0.37
CA ASP A 137 -3.18 -11.37 -0.49
C ASP A 137 -2.51 -10.41 -1.48
N GLY A 138 -1.27 -10.01 -1.22
CA GLY A 138 -0.56 -9.14 -2.15
C GLY A 138 0.95 -9.22 -2.10
N ARG A 139 1.56 -8.65 -3.13
CA ARG A 139 3.00 -8.53 -3.30
C ARG A 139 3.33 -7.14 -3.82
N ILE A 140 4.42 -6.59 -3.30
CA ILE A 140 5.00 -5.32 -3.76
C ILE A 140 6.45 -5.56 -4.08
N TRP A 141 6.95 -4.94 -5.15
CA TRP A 141 8.36 -5.01 -5.53
C TRP A 141 8.79 -3.77 -6.31
N ASP A 142 10.10 -3.64 -6.54
CA ASP A 142 10.73 -2.46 -7.15
C ASP A 142 10.35 -1.15 -6.42
N ALA A 143 10.15 -1.23 -5.10
CA ALA A 143 9.67 -0.11 -4.31
C ALA A 143 10.77 0.90 -4.02
N THR A 144 10.46 2.16 -4.27
CA THR A 144 11.22 3.36 -3.92
C THR A 144 10.25 4.38 -3.33
N SER A 145 10.74 5.54 -2.86
CA SER A 145 9.84 6.62 -2.45
C SER A 145 8.99 7.17 -3.60
N LYS A 146 9.35 6.91 -4.86
CA LYS A 146 8.73 7.48 -6.07
C LYS A 146 8.14 6.46 -7.03
N SER A 147 8.23 5.18 -6.73
CA SER A 147 7.71 4.13 -7.61
C SER A 147 7.54 2.81 -6.89
N TYR A 148 6.63 1.97 -7.37
CA TYR A 148 6.54 0.57 -6.99
C TYR A 148 5.72 -0.20 -8.02
N LYS A 149 5.78 -1.52 -7.94
CA LYS A 149 4.83 -2.42 -8.61
C LYS A 149 4.11 -3.25 -7.56
N SER A 150 2.87 -3.61 -7.84
CA SER A 150 2.10 -4.44 -6.94
C SER A 150 1.17 -5.39 -7.67
N GLU A 151 0.96 -6.55 -7.06
CA GLU A 151 -0.08 -7.52 -7.37
C GLU A 151 -0.89 -7.77 -6.11
N MET A 152 -2.20 -7.90 -6.27
CA MET A 152 -3.13 -8.15 -5.19
C MET A 152 -4.22 -9.09 -5.67
N THR A 153 -4.58 -10.04 -4.84
CA THR A 153 -5.73 -10.92 -5.04
C THR A 153 -6.68 -10.77 -3.87
N LEU A 154 -7.92 -10.44 -4.18
CA LEU A 154 -9.03 -10.41 -3.24
C LEU A 154 -9.87 -11.67 -3.46
N HIS A 155 -9.90 -12.54 -2.47
CA HIS A 155 -10.78 -13.69 -2.41
C HIS A 155 -11.95 -13.37 -1.48
N GLY A 156 -13.16 -13.76 -1.85
CA GLY A 156 -14.32 -13.62 -0.98
C GLY A 156 -15.40 -14.63 -1.29
N VAL A 157 -16.46 -14.58 -0.50
CA VAL A 157 -17.67 -15.38 -0.71
C VAL A 157 -18.86 -14.44 -0.67
N VAL A 158 -19.61 -14.37 -1.78
CA VAL A 158 -20.84 -13.58 -1.91
C VAL A 158 -21.96 -14.53 -2.32
N ASP A 159 -23.10 -14.51 -1.63
CA ASP A 159 -24.22 -15.43 -1.86
C ASP A 159 -23.81 -16.91 -1.93
N ASN A 160 -22.87 -17.29 -1.06
CA ASN A 160 -22.28 -18.63 -1.01
C ASN A 160 -21.56 -19.07 -2.31
N GLN A 161 -21.18 -18.11 -3.15
CA GLN A 161 -20.33 -18.33 -4.33
C GLN A 161 -18.95 -17.70 -4.12
N PRO A 162 -17.86 -18.42 -4.41
CA PRO A 162 -16.52 -17.87 -4.32
C PRO A 162 -16.31 -16.81 -5.41
N VAL A 163 -15.79 -15.65 -5.00
CA VAL A 163 -15.39 -14.55 -5.88
C VAL A 163 -13.90 -14.33 -5.72
N SER A 164 -13.20 -14.12 -6.84
CA SER A 164 -11.77 -13.81 -6.83
C SER A 164 -11.50 -12.66 -7.79
N ILE A 165 -10.82 -11.63 -7.31
CA ILE A 165 -10.45 -10.44 -8.08
C ILE A 165 -8.94 -10.28 -8.03
N GLU A 166 -8.30 -10.27 -9.19
CA GLU A 166 -6.87 -10.03 -9.32
C GLU A 166 -6.61 -8.62 -9.83
N MET A 167 -5.60 -7.97 -9.24
CA MET A 167 -5.17 -6.62 -9.56
C MET A 167 -3.66 -6.62 -9.73
N SER A 168 -3.19 -6.02 -10.81
CA SER A 168 -1.76 -5.83 -11.08
C SER A 168 -1.55 -4.42 -11.59
N GLN A 169 -0.59 -3.70 -10.99
CA GLN A 169 -0.37 -2.30 -11.29
C GLN A 169 1.09 -1.88 -11.08
N ALA A 170 1.46 -0.78 -11.72
CA ALA A 170 2.68 -0.04 -11.46
C ALA A 170 2.32 1.40 -11.10
N ALA A 171 3.01 1.97 -10.12
CA ALA A 171 2.76 3.32 -9.67
C ALA A 171 4.02 4.17 -9.71
N ARG A 172 3.87 5.46 -10.01
CA ARG A 172 4.95 6.44 -10.09
C ARG A 172 4.53 7.78 -9.52
N TRP A 173 5.42 8.45 -8.82
CA TRP A 173 5.26 9.83 -8.40
C TRP A 173 5.44 10.77 -9.59
N VAL A 174 4.57 11.76 -9.69
CA VAL A 174 4.55 12.75 -10.77
C VAL A 174 5.11 14.09 -10.29
N GLY A 175 4.74 14.51 -9.09
CA GLY A 175 5.13 15.82 -8.56
C GLY A 175 4.41 16.16 -7.26
N ALA A 176 4.87 17.20 -6.57
CA ALA A 176 4.24 17.66 -5.33
C ALA A 176 2.89 18.37 -5.59
N ASP A 177 2.68 18.91 -6.78
CA ASP A 177 1.43 19.57 -7.18
C ASP A 177 0.38 18.54 -7.60
N CYS A 178 -0.78 18.57 -6.94
CA CYS A 178 -1.89 17.66 -7.17
C CYS A 178 -2.81 18.03 -8.32
N GLN A 179 -2.55 19.15 -9.02
CA GLN A 179 -3.22 19.51 -10.27
C GLN A 179 -4.76 19.53 -10.15
N GLY A 180 -5.27 19.98 -9.00
CA GLY A 180 -6.70 20.07 -8.72
C GLY A 180 -7.37 18.78 -8.24
N ILE A 181 -6.62 17.68 -8.07
CA ILE A 181 -7.11 16.47 -7.40
C ILE A 181 -7.04 16.67 -5.88
N GLN A 182 -8.14 16.40 -5.19
CA GLN A 182 -8.20 16.50 -3.75
C GLN A 182 -7.28 15.44 -3.10
N PRO A 183 -6.44 15.81 -2.12
CA PRO A 183 -5.61 14.84 -1.43
C PRO A 183 -6.45 13.79 -0.70
N LEU A 184 -6.12 12.51 -0.92
CA LEU A 184 -6.58 11.39 -0.11
C LEU A 184 -5.97 11.53 1.29
N GLN A 185 -6.82 11.46 2.32
CA GLN A 185 -6.40 11.59 3.72
C GLN A 185 -5.48 10.44 4.13
#